data_AF-A0A9E3IH58-F1
#
_entry.id   AF-A0A9E3IH58-F1
#
_cell.length_a   1.000
_cell.length_b   1.000
_cell.length_c   1.000
_cell.angle_alpha   90.00
_cell.angle_beta   90.00
_cell.angle_gamma   90.00
#
_symmetry.space_group_name_H-M   'P 1'
#
loop_
_entity.id
_entity.type
_entity.pdbx_description
1 polymer ?
#
loop_
_entity_poly.entity_id
_entity_poly.type
_entity_poly.pdbx_seq_one_letter_code
_entity_poly.pdbx_strand_id
1 'polypeptide(L)'
;MGDSNLSVDLPLEGVDTTMVASTLVPDQAEPAPTRLLDAEPAPVEQPAIDEDNTGLPLIGRRSVSYQQRFVFTLTALGIVGLLVAGAGAFNAANQHALQVEATGAALMQSQRLAKSVSQAMIGSPAAFPEVKESGTVLATNVRGLKSGNDVVSAVPAAVQDTVTPLMTLVDRAEKNSQIVLAQQKTLTQVGQALRTINRQSSDLLETAETVSSLKLQGGASAAEISAVGQLVMLTQRIGKSANEFLTYEGVSPEAVFLLGKDLNTFREIADGLLQGNADLRLPGTKEPATRERLEQLIQQYEQTRSQSSAILANLQGLVAAREAQAQIVGDSEPLRKGLEGVQSRLSQVGTLGAG
;
A
#
# COMPACT_ATOMS: atom_id res chain seq x y z
N MET A 1 39.66 -6.97 33.72
CA MET A 1 40.62 -6.41 32.75
C MET A 1 39.79 -5.59 31.78
N GLY A 2 39.65 -4.27 31.92
CA GLY A 2 40.66 -3.22 32.11
C GLY A 2 40.51 -2.32 30.87
N ASP A 3 39.68 -1.28 30.97
CA ASP A 3 40.06 0.13 31.20
C ASP A 3 40.42 0.88 29.91
N SER A 4 39.74 2.03 29.70
CA SER A 4 40.23 3.33 29.17
C SER A 4 39.05 4.08 28.51
N ASN A 5 38.25 4.84 29.25
CA ASN A 5 38.36 6.30 29.47
C ASN A 5 38.55 7.15 28.19
N LEU A 6 37.53 7.95 27.83
CA LEU A 6 37.70 9.42 27.86
C LEU A 6 36.35 10.13 27.93
N SER A 7 36.25 10.98 28.95
CA SER A 7 35.16 11.84 29.39
C SER A 7 34.93 13.03 28.47
N VAL A 8 33.67 13.47 28.32
CA VAL A 8 33.32 14.90 28.32
C VAL A 8 31.97 15.07 29.02
N ASP A 9 32.04 15.78 30.14
CA ASP A 9 30.99 16.32 30.99
C ASP A 9 30.14 17.38 30.27
N LEU A 10 28.84 17.47 30.56
CA LEU A 10 28.06 18.72 30.51
C LEU A 10 26.70 18.51 31.24
N PRO A 11 26.34 19.38 32.20
CA PRO A 11 25.27 19.12 33.14
C PRO A 11 23.91 19.72 32.75
N LEU A 12 22.88 19.21 33.42
CA LEU A 12 21.50 19.68 33.46
C LEU A 12 21.36 20.85 34.45
N GLU A 13 20.81 21.98 34.01
CA GLU A 13 20.20 23.03 34.84
C GLU A 13 18.95 23.52 34.09
N GLY A 14 17.75 23.67 34.66
CA GLY A 14 17.44 24.17 36.00
C GLY A 14 17.03 25.64 35.85
N VAL A 15 15.82 25.90 35.33
CA VAL A 15 15.31 27.28 35.21
C VAL A 15 14.64 27.65 36.53
N ASP A 16 15.34 28.45 37.32
CA ASP A 16 14.79 29.13 38.49
C ASP A 16 14.68 30.64 38.24
N THR A 17 13.66 31.21 38.85
CA THR A 17 13.17 32.58 38.63
C THR A 17 13.81 33.50 39.65
N THR A 18 14.53 34.56 39.27
CA THR A 18 14.53 35.79 40.10
C THR A 18 14.98 37.07 39.39
N MET A 19 14.24 38.11 39.75
CA MET A 19 14.33 39.55 39.58
C MET A 19 15.72 40.19 39.44
N VAL A 20 15.80 41.19 38.56
CA VAL A 20 16.77 42.27 38.65
C VAL A 20 16.02 43.60 38.67
N ALA A 21 16.17 44.33 39.77
CA ALA A 21 15.78 45.71 39.93
C ALA A 21 17.04 46.57 40.13
N SER A 22 16.90 47.84 39.74
CA SER A 22 17.71 49.00 40.16
C SER A 22 19.05 49.17 39.40
N THR A 23 19.48 50.35 38.96
CA THR A 23 19.08 51.75 39.24
C THR A 23 19.84 52.65 38.26
N LEU A 24 19.36 53.87 37.98
CA LEU A 24 20.16 55.12 38.11
C LEU A 24 19.33 56.38 37.76
N VAL A 25 18.84 57.03 38.83
CA VAL A 25 18.95 58.46 39.18
C VAL A 25 18.23 59.54 38.33
N PRO A 26 17.53 60.45 39.02
CA PRO A 26 17.79 61.87 38.80
C PRO A 26 18.10 62.64 40.11
N ASP A 27 18.93 63.66 39.93
CA ASP A 27 19.46 64.61 40.89
C ASP A 27 18.40 65.66 41.29
N GLN A 28 18.37 66.02 42.58
CA GLN A 28 17.49 67.02 43.17
C GLN A 28 18.35 68.04 43.93
N ALA A 29 18.13 69.32 43.65
CA ALA A 29 18.69 70.43 44.42
C ALA A 29 17.55 71.18 45.16
N GLU A 30 17.65 71.16 46.49
CA GLU A 30 16.92 71.95 47.50
C GLU A 30 17.50 73.39 47.62
N PRO A 31 16.94 74.38 48.38
CA PRO A 31 16.31 74.23 49.71
C PRO A 31 15.13 75.17 50.12
N ALA A 32 14.65 74.92 51.34
CA ALA A 32 13.58 75.49 52.20
C ALA A 32 13.65 77.03 52.51
N PRO A 33 12.91 77.61 53.51
CA PRO A 33 11.78 77.15 54.36
C PRO A 33 10.61 78.19 54.51
N THR A 34 9.57 77.89 55.32
CA THR A 34 9.07 78.76 56.44
C THR A 34 7.54 78.73 56.68
N ARG A 35 7.20 78.29 57.90
CA ARG A 35 6.12 78.65 58.85
C ARG A 35 4.63 78.77 58.44
N LEU A 36 3.86 78.05 59.26
CA LEU A 36 2.45 78.16 59.67
C LEU A 36 1.91 79.60 59.75
N LEU A 37 0.68 79.76 59.25
CA LEU A 37 -0.31 80.73 59.71
C LEU A 37 -1.70 80.10 59.55
N ASP A 38 -2.36 79.84 60.67
CA ASP A 38 -3.79 79.53 60.76
C ASP A 38 -4.60 80.79 60.42
N ALA A 39 -5.55 80.68 59.47
CA ALA A 39 -6.68 81.60 59.32
C ALA A 39 -7.83 80.95 58.53
N GLU A 40 -9.03 81.12 59.08
CA GLU A 40 -10.37 80.58 58.75
C GLU A 40 -10.77 80.46 57.26
N PRO A 41 -11.62 79.47 56.88
CA PRO A 41 -12.05 79.28 55.50
C PRO A 41 -13.26 80.16 55.14
N ALA A 42 -13.11 80.97 54.09
CA ALA A 42 -14.22 81.51 53.30
C ALA A 42 -14.42 80.64 52.05
N PRO A 43 -15.67 80.44 51.56
CA PRO A 43 -15.97 79.50 50.47
C PRO A 43 -15.61 80.09 49.10
N VAL A 44 -15.77 79.26 48.04
CA VAL A 44 -15.60 79.51 46.58
C VAL A 44 -14.27 78.91 46.06
N GLU A 45 -14.17 78.04 45.05
CA GLU A 45 -15.01 77.61 43.92
C GLU A 45 -14.56 76.18 43.50
N GLN A 46 -15.47 75.27 43.20
CA GLN A 46 -15.12 74.00 42.53
C GLN A 46 -14.91 74.29 41.04
N PRO A 47 -13.79 73.86 40.42
CA PRO A 47 -13.71 73.89 38.97
C PRO A 47 -14.72 72.88 38.42
N ALA A 48 -15.67 73.38 37.64
CA ALA A 48 -16.53 72.55 36.81
C ALA A 48 -15.64 71.71 35.89
N ILE A 49 -15.76 70.39 36.01
CA ILE A 49 -15.16 69.46 35.08
C ILE A 49 -16.06 69.53 33.84
N ASP A 50 -15.61 70.20 32.78
CA ASP A 50 -16.28 70.15 31.48
C ASP A 50 -16.18 68.70 30.95
N GLU A 51 -17.26 67.93 31.12
CA GLU A 51 -17.37 66.51 30.73
C GLU A 51 -17.53 66.26 29.22
N ASP A 52 -17.59 67.30 28.38
CA ASP A 52 -17.89 67.14 26.96
C ASP A 52 -16.65 67.37 26.08
N ASN A 53 -15.77 66.36 25.98
CA ASN A 53 -15.12 65.92 24.74
C ASN A 53 -14.04 64.87 25.01
N THR A 54 -14.38 63.58 24.88
CA THR A 54 -13.45 62.44 25.04
C THR A 54 -12.41 62.28 23.91
N GLY A 55 -12.20 63.28 23.05
CA GLY A 55 -11.12 63.31 22.05
C GLY A 55 -11.17 62.21 20.96
N LEU A 56 -12.19 61.36 20.93
CA LEU A 56 -12.35 60.28 19.96
C LEU A 56 -12.97 60.82 18.65
N PRO A 57 -12.34 60.63 17.47
CA PRO A 57 -12.96 61.02 16.21
C PRO A 57 -14.27 60.24 15.98
N LEU A 58 -15.29 60.91 15.44
CA LEU A 58 -16.68 60.47 15.21
C LEU A 58 -17.63 60.31 16.42
N ILE A 59 -17.18 59.97 17.63
CA ILE A 59 -18.09 59.65 18.77
C ILE A 59 -17.93 60.60 19.97
N GLY A 60 -16.94 61.51 19.94
CA GLY A 60 -16.57 62.38 21.07
C GLY A 60 -17.63 63.34 21.61
N ARG A 61 -18.79 63.49 20.95
CA ARG A 61 -19.90 64.40 21.34
C ARG A 61 -21.12 63.69 21.94
N ARG A 62 -21.01 62.41 22.33
CA ARG A 62 -22.11 61.60 22.90
C ARG A 62 -21.76 61.14 24.32
N SER A 63 -22.76 60.98 25.19
CA SER A 63 -22.56 60.58 26.59
C SER A 63 -21.71 59.32 26.74
N VAL A 64 -20.88 59.26 27.78
CA VAL A 64 -19.93 58.17 28.07
C VAL A 64 -20.58 56.77 28.03
N SER A 65 -21.83 56.67 28.47
CA SER A 65 -22.61 55.42 28.45
C SER A 65 -23.02 54.98 27.04
N TYR A 66 -23.22 55.90 26.10
CA TYR A 66 -23.44 55.58 24.69
C TYR A 66 -22.13 55.11 24.02
N GLN A 67 -21.01 55.79 24.32
CA GLN A 67 -19.68 55.41 23.82
C GLN A 67 -19.29 54.00 24.26
N GLN A 68 -19.50 53.65 25.54
CA GLN A 68 -19.23 52.31 26.06
C GLN A 68 -20.09 51.23 25.36
N ARG A 69 -21.41 51.43 25.24
CA ARG A 69 -22.29 50.45 24.55
C ARG A 69 -21.91 50.25 23.09
N PHE A 70 -21.52 51.31 22.39
CA PHE A 70 -21.07 51.22 21.00
C PHE A 70 -19.77 50.42 20.86
N VAL A 71 -18.76 50.73 21.68
CA VAL A 71 -17.48 49.98 21.65
C VAL A 71 -17.71 48.52 22.05
N PHE A 72 -18.49 48.23 23.08
CA PHE A 72 -18.80 46.84 23.48
C PHE A 72 -19.53 46.05 22.37
N THR A 73 -20.50 46.67 21.68
CA THR A 73 -21.19 45.99 20.57
C THR A 73 -20.28 45.77 19.37
N LEU A 74 -19.42 46.74 19.04
CA LEU A 74 -18.42 46.60 17.98
C LEU A 74 -17.39 45.51 18.31
N THR A 75 -16.89 45.47 19.55
CA THR A 75 -15.97 44.43 20.02
C THR A 75 -16.64 43.06 20.02
N ALA A 76 -17.89 42.95 20.50
CA ALA A 76 -18.64 41.69 20.47
C ALA A 76 -18.83 41.19 19.03
N LEU A 77 -19.18 42.08 18.09
CA LEU A 77 -19.26 41.76 16.66
C LEU A 77 -17.90 41.31 16.09
N GLY A 78 -16.81 41.97 16.49
CA GLY A 78 -15.45 41.59 16.10
C GLY A 78 -15.07 40.19 16.59
N ILE A 79 -15.38 39.86 17.85
CA ILE A 79 -15.13 38.52 18.43
C ILE A 79 -15.97 37.47 17.70
N VAL A 80 -17.25 37.73 17.45
CA VAL A 80 -18.11 36.81 16.69
C VAL A 80 -17.57 36.60 15.27
N GLY A 81 -17.14 37.67 14.60
CA GLY A 81 -16.51 37.58 13.28
C GLY A 81 -15.24 36.73 13.30
N LEU A 82 -14.39 36.90 14.32
CA LEU A 82 -13.18 36.10 14.51
C LEU A 82 -13.52 34.62 14.76
N LEU A 83 -14.50 34.33 15.61
CA LEU A 83 -14.95 32.95 15.87
C LEU A 83 -15.48 32.27 14.61
N VAL A 84 -16.27 32.97 13.79
CA VAL A 84 -16.76 32.43 12.51
C VAL A 84 -15.62 32.20 11.53
N ALA A 85 -14.70 33.15 11.39
CA ALA A 85 -13.52 33.01 10.54
C ALA A 85 -12.62 31.85 11.01
N GLY A 86 -12.39 31.74 12.32
CA GLY A 86 -11.62 30.68 12.94
C GLY A 86 -12.26 29.30 12.73
N ALA A 87 -13.57 29.18 12.90
CA ALA A 87 -14.30 27.94 12.63
C ALA A 87 -14.25 27.55 11.15
N GLY A 88 -14.37 28.52 10.24
CA GLY A 88 -14.24 28.32 8.79
C GLY A 88 -12.84 27.86 8.40
N ALA A 89 -11.80 28.51 8.92
CA ALA A 89 -10.40 28.15 8.70
C ALA A 89 -10.08 26.75 9.26
N PHE A 90 -10.58 26.44 10.47
CA PHE A 90 -10.41 25.12 11.07
C PHE A 90 -11.09 24.02 10.24
N ASN A 91 -12.33 24.25 9.78
CA ASN A 91 -13.03 23.29 8.93
C ASN A 91 -12.31 23.09 7.59
N ALA A 92 -11.86 24.17 6.94
CA ALA A 92 -11.09 24.08 5.70
C ALA A 92 -9.78 23.30 5.89
N ALA A 93 -9.02 23.60 6.95
CA ALA A 93 -7.79 22.89 7.30
C ALA A 93 -8.05 21.38 7.55
N ASN A 94 -9.13 21.05 8.27
CA ASN A 94 -9.53 19.66 8.51
C ASN A 94 -9.87 18.92 7.21
N GLN A 95 -10.60 19.57 6.29
CA GLN A 95 -10.92 18.97 4.98
C GLN A 95 -9.66 18.75 4.13
N HIS A 96 -8.74 19.71 4.11
CA HIS A 96 -7.45 19.54 3.42
C HIS A 96 -6.62 18.40 4.01
N ALA A 97 -6.59 18.26 5.35
CA ALA A 97 -5.91 17.16 6.01
C ALA A 97 -6.48 15.80 5.59
N LEU A 98 -7.82 15.65 5.59
CA LEU A 98 -8.49 14.42 5.15
C LEU A 98 -8.25 14.12 3.66
N GLN A 99 -8.21 15.14 2.80
CA GLN A 99 -7.88 14.97 1.38
C GLN A 99 -6.44 14.49 1.17
N VAL A 100 -5.48 15.04 1.91
CA VAL A 100 -4.07 14.62 1.87
C VAL A 100 -3.91 13.20 2.42
N GLU A 101 -4.58 12.88 3.52
CA GLU A 101 -4.60 11.54 4.11
C GLU A 101 -5.18 10.51 3.13
N ALA A 102 -6.33 10.81 2.52
CA ALA A 102 -6.97 9.93 1.54
C ALA A 102 -6.12 9.72 0.29
N THR A 103 -5.42 10.75 -0.17
CA THR A 103 -4.47 10.66 -1.29
C THR A 103 -3.28 9.78 -0.92
N GLY A 104 -2.71 9.95 0.28
CA GLY A 104 -1.60 9.14 0.79
C GLY A 104 -2.00 7.67 0.97
N ALA A 105 -3.18 7.42 1.56
CA ALA A 105 -3.75 6.10 1.70
C ALA A 105 -3.97 5.45 0.32
N ALA A 106 -4.58 6.14 -0.64
CA ALA A 106 -4.73 5.65 -2.01
C ALA A 106 -3.39 5.30 -2.66
N LEU A 107 -2.35 6.12 -2.45
CA LEU A 107 -1.01 5.88 -3.00
C LEU A 107 -0.42 4.59 -2.45
N MET A 108 -0.36 4.45 -1.12
CA MET A 108 0.11 3.21 -0.48
C MET A 108 -0.70 2.02 -0.99
N GLN A 109 -2.00 2.23 -1.16
CA GLN A 109 -2.92 1.19 -1.52
C GLN A 109 -2.76 0.68 -2.94
N SER A 110 -2.41 1.56 -3.88
CA SER A 110 -2.09 1.19 -5.26
C SER A 110 -0.90 0.21 -5.34
N GLN A 111 0.12 0.43 -4.51
CA GLN A 111 1.32 -0.40 -4.45
C GLN A 111 1.05 -1.70 -3.70
N ARG A 112 0.34 -1.64 -2.57
CA ARG A 112 -0.09 -2.84 -1.84
C ARG A 112 -0.99 -3.72 -2.70
N LEU A 113 -1.87 -3.14 -3.52
CA LEU A 113 -2.69 -3.89 -4.47
C LEU A 113 -1.83 -4.64 -5.49
N ALA A 114 -0.87 -3.97 -6.13
CA ALA A 114 0.03 -4.58 -7.10
C ALA A 114 0.82 -5.76 -6.50
N LYS A 115 1.36 -5.56 -5.28
CA LYS A 115 2.09 -6.60 -4.54
C LYS A 115 1.18 -7.79 -4.18
N SER A 116 0.04 -7.52 -3.54
CA SER A 116 -0.85 -8.57 -3.04
C SER A 116 -1.46 -9.38 -4.18
N VAL A 117 -1.81 -8.77 -5.31
CA VAL A 117 -2.27 -9.48 -6.50
C VAL A 117 -1.20 -10.45 -7.02
N SER A 118 0.07 -10.04 -7.10
CA SER A 118 1.16 -10.94 -7.50
C SER A 118 1.31 -12.14 -6.55
N GLN A 119 1.12 -11.92 -5.24
CA GLN A 119 1.13 -13.01 -4.24
C GLN A 119 -0.10 -13.92 -4.33
N ALA A 120 -1.27 -13.37 -4.63
CA ALA A 120 -2.50 -14.13 -4.85
C ALA A 120 -2.36 -15.05 -6.08
N MET A 121 -1.68 -14.59 -7.13
CA MET A 121 -1.47 -15.36 -8.36
C MET A 121 -0.58 -16.61 -8.18
N ILE A 122 0.28 -16.65 -7.17
CA ILE A 122 1.05 -17.86 -6.79
C ILE A 122 0.32 -18.72 -5.75
N GLY A 123 -0.96 -18.42 -5.50
CA GLY A 123 -1.82 -19.18 -4.61
C GLY A 123 -1.54 -18.93 -3.12
N SER A 124 -1.16 -17.72 -2.72
CA SER A 124 -1.06 -17.31 -1.31
C SER A 124 -2.45 -16.94 -0.76
N PRO A 125 -3.05 -17.72 0.16
CA PRO A 125 -4.40 -17.45 0.65
C PRO A 125 -4.52 -16.13 1.43
N ALA A 126 -3.45 -15.73 2.13
CA ALA A 126 -3.42 -14.49 2.92
C ALA A 126 -3.46 -13.22 2.05
N ALA A 127 -3.10 -13.33 0.77
CA ALA A 127 -3.06 -12.18 -0.13
C ALA A 127 -4.44 -11.77 -0.65
N PHE A 128 -5.43 -12.67 -0.72
CA PHE A 128 -6.76 -12.35 -1.25
C PHE A 128 -7.52 -11.29 -0.41
N PRO A 129 -7.55 -11.38 0.93
CA PRO A 129 -8.07 -10.29 1.76
C PRO A 129 -7.38 -8.96 1.47
N GLU A 130 -6.05 -8.97 1.32
CA GLU A 130 -5.28 -7.77 0.98
C GLU A 130 -5.67 -7.22 -0.39
N VAL A 131 -5.84 -8.04 -1.42
CA VAL A 131 -6.31 -7.59 -2.75
C VAL A 131 -7.66 -6.89 -2.65
N LYS A 132 -8.61 -7.50 -1.91
CA LYS A 132 -9.95 -6.95 -1.72
C LYS A 132 -9.90 -5.62 -1.00
N GLU A 133 -9.28 -5.57 0.17
CA GLU A 133 -9.13 -4.35 0.97
C GLU A 133 -8.44 -3.28 0.15
N SER A 134 -7.39 -3.65 -0.59
CA SER A 134 -6.62 -2.74 -1.39
C SER A 134 -7.42 -2.11 -2.53
N GLY A 135 -8.11 -2.93 -3.32
CA GLY A 135 -8.97 -2.42 -4.38
C GLY A 135 -10.05 -1.50 -3.84
N THR A 136 -10.71 -1.88 -2.74
CA THR A 136 -11.80 -1.10 -2.13
C THR A 136 -11.33 0.24 -1.57
N VAL A 137 -10.24 0.26 -0.78
CA VAL A 137 -9.73 1.50 -0.16
C VAL A 137 -9.21 2.47 -1.23
N LEU A 138 -8.47 1.96 -2.24
CA LEU A 138 -8.03 2.76 -3.37
C LEU A 138 -9.22 3.41 -4.09
N ALA A 139 -10.23 2.61 -4.42
CA ALA A 139 -11.39 3.09 -5.17
C ALA A 139 -12.24 4.07 -4.37
N THR A 140 -12.46 3.80 -3.09
CA THR A 140 -13.23 4.67 -2.19
C THR A 140 -12.56 6.03 -2.03
N ASN A 141 -11.24 6.06 -1.79
CA ASN A 141 -10.51 7.30 -1.58
C ASN A 141 -10.43 8.15 -2.86
N VAL A 142 -10.11 7.56 -4.01
CA VAL A 142 -10.00 8.33 -5.26
C VAL A 142 -11.36 8.85 -5.74
N ARG A 143 -12.44 8.07 -5.58
CA ARG A 143 -13.80 8.55 -5.84
C ARG A 143 -14.21 9.66 -4.87
N GLY A 144 -13.89 9.50 -3.59
CA GLY A 144 -14.10 10.54 -2.56
C GLY A 144 -13.39 11.84 -2.91
N LEU A 145 -12.14 11.78 -3.36
CA LEU A 145 -11.41 12.96 -3.84
C LEU A 145 -12.11 13.62 -5.03
N LYS A 146 -12.68 12.85 -5.97
CA LYS A 146 -13.37 13.42 -7.14
C LYS A 146 -14.72 14.07 -6.79
N SER A 147 -15.61 13.34 -6.12
CA SER A 147 -17.01 13.72 -5.97
C SER A 147 -17.45 13.99 -4.53
N GLY A 148 -16.59 13.76 -3.55
CA GLY A 148 -16.94 13.71 -2.13
C GLY A 148 -17.57 12.37 -1.74
N ASN A 149 -17.42 12.01 -0.46
CA ASN A 149 -18.12 10.92 0.22
C ASN A 149 -18.26 11.24 1.73
N ASP A 150 -18.72 10.28 2.53
CA ASP A 150 -18.93 10.47 3.98
C ASP A 150 -17.64 10.77 4.77
N VAL A 151 -16.46 10.48 4.20
CA VAL A 151 -15.16 10.59 4.86
C VAL A 151 -14.34 11.77 4.33
N VAL A 152 -14.43 12.07 3.04
CA VAL A 152 -13.58 13.05 2.34
C VAL A 152 -14.45 13.94 1.47
N SER A 153 -14.30 15.25 1.62
CA SER A 153 -14.92 16.22 0.71
C SER A 153 -14.21 16.24 -0.64
N ALA A 154 -14.96 16.52 -1.72
CA ALA A 154 -14.41 16.68 -3.06
C ALA A 154 -13.25 17.68 -3.09
N VAL A 155 -12.22 17.38 -3.87
CA VAL A 155 -11.07 18.28 -4.02
C VAL A 155 -11.48 19.57 -4.75
N PRO A 156 -10.78 20.69 -4.49
CA PRO A 156 -11.02 21.95 -5.19
C PRO A 156 -10.91 21.80 -6.71
N ALA A 157 -11.62 22.65 -7.46
CA ALA A 157 -11.64 22.64 -8.93
C ALA A 157 -10.24 22.63 -9.57
N ALA A 158 -9.28 23.33 -8.96
CA ALA A 158 -7.88 23.38 -9.42
C ALA A 158 -7.15 22.02 -9.43
N VAL A 159 -7.64 21.05 -8.66
CA VAL A 159 -7.07 19.70 -8.53
C VAL A 159 -7.86 18.65 -9.32
N GLN A 160 -9.10 18.96 -9.72
CA GLN A 160 -10.00 18.02 -10.40
C GLN A 160 -9.43 17.47 -11.71
N ASP A 161 -8.68 18.28 -12.45
CA ASP A 161 -8.02 17.86 -13.70
C ASP A 161 -6.95 16.79 -13.47
N THR A 162 -6.41 16.69 -12.25
CA THR A 162 -5.40 15.68 -11.90
C THR A 162 -6.04 14.39 -11.40
N VAL A 163 -7.20 14.47 -10.74
CA VAL A 163 -7.95 13.30 -10.25
C VAL A 163 -8.72 12.61 -11.38
N THR A 164 -9.28 13.36 -12.32
CA THR A 164 -10.17 12.83 -13.37
C THR A 164 -9.54 11.70 -14.20
N PRO A 165 -8.27 11.82 -14.67
CA PRO A 165 -7.62 10.74 -15.42
C PRO A 165 -7.39 9.47 -14.61
N LEU A 166 -7.27 9.58 -13.28
CA LEU A 166 -7.04 8.44 -12.40
C LEU A 166 -8.26 7.55 -12.26
N MET A 167 -9.46 8.08 -12.51
CA MET A 167 -10.71 7.33 -12.39
C MET A 167 -10.72 6.08 -13.26
N THR A 168 -10.28 6.20 -14.51
CA THR A 168 -10.21 5.05 -15.43
C THR A 168 -9.27 3.97 -14.93
N LEU A 169 -8.13 4.35 -14.34
CA LEU A 169 -7.16 3.41 -13.78
C LEU A 169 -7.71 2.73 -12.52
N VAL A 170 -8.38 3.49 -11.66
CA VAL A 170 -9.02 2.97 -10.44
C VAL A 170 -10.16 2.02 -10.76
N ASP A 171 -11.04 2.37 -11.69
CA ASP A 171 -12.15 1.51 -12.12
C ASP A 171 -11.62 0.20 -12.71
N ARG A 172 -10.54 0.27 -13.49
CA ARG A 172 -9.86 -0.91 -14.02
C ARG A 172 -9.22 -1.74 -12.92
N ALA A 173 -8.53 -1.11 -11.96
CA ALA A 173 -7.91 -1.79 -10.82
C ALA A 173 -8.96 -2.52 -9.97
N GLU A 174 -10.10 -1.90 -9.68
CA GLU A 174 -11.20 -2.52 -8.92
C GLU A 174 -11.80 -3.70 -9.70
N LYS A 175 -12.14 -3.51 -10.98
CA LYS A 175 -12.67 -4.57 -11.84
C LYS A 175 -11.72 -5.77 -11.92
N ASN A 176 -10.44 -5.51 -12.14
CA ASN A 176 -9.44 -6.57 -12.24
C ASN A 176 -9.20 -7.26 -10.91
N SER A 177 -9.29 -6.54 -9.79
CA SER A 177 -9.21 -7.13 -8.45
C SER A 177 -10.34 -8.14 -8.25
N GLN A 178 -11.56 -7.81 -8.71
CA GLN A 178 -12.70 -8.72 -8.64
C GLN A 178 -12.50 -9.97 -9.51
N ILE A 179 -11.89 -9.85 -10.70
CA ILE A 179 -11.54 -11.01 -11.54
C ILE A 179 -10.58 -11.96 -10.80
N VAL A 180 -9.54 -11.42 -10.17
CA VAL A 180 -8.58 -12.21 -9.39
C VAL A 180 -9.25 -12.88 -8.19
N LEU A 181 -10.07 -12.12 -7.44
CA LEU A 181 -10.80 -12.62 -6.27
C LEU A 181 -11.80 -13.72 -6.64
N ALA A 182 -12.47 -13.61 -7.79
CA ALA A 182 -13.36 -14.65 -8.29
C ALA A 182 -12.64 -16.00 -8.52
N GLN A 183 -11.33 -15.96 -8.79
CA GLN A 183 -10.50 -17.13 -9.00
C GLN A 183 -9.74 -17.58 -7.73
N GLN A 184 -10.07 -17.06 -6.56
CA GLN A 184 -9.35 -17.35 -5.31
C GLN A 184 -9.19 -18.86 -5.04
N LYS A 185 -10.28 -19.62 -5.13
CA LYS A 185 -10.25 -21.07 -4.90
C LYS A 185 -9.36 -21.77 -5.92
N THR A 186 -9.53 -21.43 -7.20
CA THR A 186 -8.77 -21.98 -8.33
C THR A 186 -7.28 -21.70 -8.17
N LEU A 187 -6.89 -20.45 -7.93
CA LEU A 187 -5.48 -20.03 -7.77
C LEU A 187 -4.82 -20.72 -6.58
N THR A 188 -5.54 -20.85 -5.46
CA THR A 188 -5.02 -21.56 -4.28
C THR A 188 -4.80 -23.05 -4.57
N GLN A 189 -5.77 -23.71 -5.21
CA GLN A 189 -5.66 -25.12 -5.59
C GLN A 189 -4.53 -25.36 -6.60
N VAL A 190 -4.41 -24.50 -7.61
CA VAL A 190 -3.36 -24.58 -8.62
C VAL A 190 -1.99 -24.35 -8.00
N GLY A 191 -1.83 -23.37 -7.11
CA GLY A 191 -0.59 -23.17 -6.37
C GLY A 191 -0.17 -24.41 -5.56
N GLN A 192 -1.11 -25.09 -4.93
CA GLN A 192 -0.85 -26.34 -4.21
C GLN A 192 -0.49 -27.51 -5.15
N ALA A 193 -1.22 -27.63 -6.27
CA ALA A 193 -0.97 -28.64 -7.28
C ALA A 193 0.44 -28.48 -7.88
N LEU A 194 0.84 -27.26 -8.23
CA LEU A 194 2.17 -26.95 -8.78
C LEU A 194 3.30 -27.29 -7.80
N ARG A 195 3.18 -26.95 -6.51
CA ARG A 195 4.17 -27.36 -5.49
C ARG A 195 4.25 -28.87 -5.35
N THR A 196 3.11 -29.55 -5.46
CA THR A 196 3.03 -31.02 -5.38
C THR A 196 3.70 -31.66 -6.60
N ILE A 197 3.40 -31.17 -7.81
CA ILE A 197 4.05 -31.60 -9.06
C ILE A 197 5.56 -31.38 -8.98
N ASN A 198 6.01 -30.22 -8.49
CA ASN A 198 7.42 -29.93 -8.34
C ASN A 198 8.12 -30.95 -7.41
N ARG A 199 7.54 -31.26 -6.25
CA ARG A 199 8.06 -32.31 -5.36
C ARG A 199 8.05 -33.70 -6.02
N GLN A 200 6.94 -34.08 -6.63
CA GLN A 200 6.78 -35.39 -7.29
C GLN A 200 7.71 -35.57 -8.49
N SER A 201 8.11 -34.49 -9.15
CA SER A 201 9.08 -34.56 -10.26
C SER A 201 10.43 -35.12 -9.82
N SER A 202 10.84 -34.86 -8.57
CA SER A 202 12.04 -35.46 -7.97
C SER A 202 11.86 -36.95 -7.70
N ASP A 203 10.72 -37.36 -7.15
CA ASP A 203 10.42 -38.79 -6.89
C ASP A 203 10.35 -39.60 -8.20
N LEU A 204 9.75 -39.00 -9.24
CA LEU A 204 9.72 -39.56 -10.59
C LEU A 204 11.13 -39.70 -11.18
N LEU A 205 11.99 -38.70 -10.97
CA LEU A 205 13.38 -38.71 -11.44
C LEU A 205 14.15 -39.88 -10.83
N GLU A 206 14.10 -40.04 -9.50
CA GLU A 206 14.79 -41.13 -8.80
C GLU A 206 14.33 -42.51 -9.30
N THR A 207 13.03 -42.67 -9.49
CA THR A 207 12.47 -43.94 -9.98
C THR A 207 12.86 -44.18 -11.45
N ALA A 208 12.88 -43.14 -12.29
CA ALA A 208 13.33 -43.23 -13.68
C ALA A 208 14.83 -43.55 -13.80
N GLU A 209 15.68 -42.98 -12.94
CA GLU A 209 17.12 -43.29 -12.87
C GLU A 209 17.36 -44.74 -12.41
N THR A 210 16.53 -45.25 -11.50
CA THR A 210 16.55 -46.66 -11.08
C THR A 210 16.19 -47.57 -12.25
N VAL A 211 15.13 -47.27 -12.99
CA VAL A 211 14.76 -48.01 -14.22
C VAL A 211 15.90 -47.96 -15.24
N SER A 212 16.54 -46.80 -15.41
CA SER A 212 17.69 -46.62 -16.32
C SER A 212 18.84 -47.56 -15.96
N SER A 213 19.22 -47.57 -14.68
CA SER A 213 20.29 -48.42 -14.16
C SER A 213 19.98 -49.91 -14.36
N LEU A 214 18.75 -50.34 -14.09
CA LEU A 214 18.32 -51.73 -14.28
C LEU A 214 18.31 -52.13 -15.76
N LYS A 215 17.85 -51.26 -16.65
CA LYS A 215 17.86 -51.49 -18.11
C LYS A 215 19.29 -51.56 -18.66
N LEU A 216 20.19 -50.69 -18.20
CA LEU A 216 21.61 -50.74 -18.57
C LEU A 216 22.27 -52.05 -18.13
N GLN A 217 22.04 -52.48 -16.87
CA GLN A 217 22.57 -53.74 -16.35
C GLN A 217 21.99 -54.96 -17.08
N GLY A 218 20.72 -54.90 -17.47
CA GLY A 218 20.03 -55.94 -18.24
C GLY A 218 20.43 -56.01 -19.73
N GLY A 219 21.34 -55.16 -20.20
CA GLY A 219 21.77 -55.15 -21.60
C GLY A 219 20.68 -54.68 -22.58
N ALA A 220 19.83 -53.73 -22.15
CA ALA A 220 18.75 -53.21 -22.98
C ALA A 220 19.25 -52.58 -24.29
N SER A 221 18.37 -52.59 -25.29
CA SER A 221 18.69 -52.05 -26.63
C SER A 221 18.95 -50.54 -26.60
N ALA A 222 19.65 -50.02 -27.62
CA ALA A 222 19.88 -48.58 -27.75
C ALA A 222 18.58 -47.75 -27.78
N ALA A 223 17.48 -48.32 -28.32
CA ALA A 223 16.16 -47.70 -28.31
C ALA A 223 15.60 -47.57 -26.89
N GLU A 224 15.69 -48.63 -26.08
CA GLU A 224 15.26 -48.60 -24.67
C GLU A 224 16.10 -47.64 -23.83
N ILE A 225 17.42 -47.63 -24.00
CA ILE A 225 18.30 -46.71 -23.27
C ILE A 225 17.99 -45.25 -23.63
N SER A 226 17.75 -44.96 -24.90
CA SER A 226 17.29 -43.62 -25.33
C SER A 226 15.95 -43.25 -24.71
N ALA A 227 14.99 -44.18 -24.71
CA ALA A 227 13.66 -43.97 -24.14
C ALA A 227 13.71 -43.67 -22.62
N VAL A 228 14.49 -44.43 -21.84
CA VAL A 228 14.63 -44.15 -20.41
C VAL A 228 15.39 -42.84 -20.17
N GLY A 229 16.39 -42.52 -20.98
CA GLY A 229 17.04 -41.20 -20.95
C GLY A 229 16.07 -40.05 -21.21
N GLN A 230 15.11 -40.24 -22.12
CA GLN A 230 14.03 -39.27 -22.35
C GLN A 230 13.10 -39.16 -21.14
N LEU A 231 12.75 -40.26 -20.46
CA LEU A 231 11.96 -40.19 -19.21
C LEU A 231 12.65 -39.33 -18.16
N VAL A 232 13.94 -39.55 -17.91
CA VAL A 232 14.75 -38.75 -16.97
C VAL A 232 14.74 -37.26 -17.34
N MET A 233 14.89 -36.93 -18.62
CA MET A 233 14.81 -35.54 -19.08
C MET A 233 13.40 -34.95 -18.92
N LEU A 234 12.35 -35.75 -19.17
CA LEU A 234 10.96 -35.33 -19.05
C LEU A 234 10.57 -35.03 -17.60
N THR A 235 11.05 -35.80 -16.60
CA THR A 235 10.78 -35.49 -15.18
C THR A 235 11.32 -34.11 -14.80
N GLN A 236 12.54 -33.80 -15.22
CA GLN A 236 13.14 -32.49 -15.01
C GLN A 236 12.37 -31.38 -15.74
N ARG A 237 11.95 -31.61 -16.99
CA ARG A 237 11.19 -30.63 -17.78
C ARG A 237 9.81 -30.36 -17.18
N ILE A 238 9.10 -31.40 -16.70
CA ILE A 238 7.84 -31.29 -15.96
C ILE A 238 8.03 -30.44 -14.70
N GLY A 239 9.06 -30.73 -13.88
CA GLY A 239 9.37 -29.97 -12.68
C GLY A 239 9.69 -28.50 -12.97
N LYS A 240 10.44 -28.24 -14.06
CA LYS A 240 10.75 -26.89 -14.53
C LYS A 240 9.51 -26.15 -15.00
N SER A 241 8.67 -26.74 -15.83
CA SER A 241 7.42 -26.12 -16.31
C SER A 241 6.48 -25.80 -15.14
N ALA A 242 6.37 -26.67 -14.13
CA ALA A 242 5.58 -26.37 -12.94
C ALA A 242 6.14 -25.17 -12.14
N ASN A 243 7.46 -24.99 -12.10
CA ASN A 243 8.08 -23.84 -11.45
C ASN A 243 7.89 -22.54 -12.24
N GLU A 244 7.93 -22.58 -13.57
CA GLU A 244 7.72 -21.39 -14.40
C GLU A 244 6.35 -20.72 -14.13
N PHE A 245 5.31 -21.51 -13.82
CA PHE A 245 4.00 -20.98 -13.39
C PHE A 245 4.01 -20.22 -12.06
N LEU A 246 4.92 -20.58 -11.15
CA LEU A 246 5.06 -19.99 -9.82
C LEU A 246 5.92 -18.73 -9.81
N THR A 247 6.52 -18.38 -10.94
CA THR A 247 7.34 -17.18 -11.05
C THR A 247 6.51 -15.90 -11.03
N TYR A 248 7.20 -14.78 -10.79
CA TYR A 248 6.61 -13.44 -10.77
C TYR A 248 6.01 -13.05 -12.13
N GLU A 249 6.58 -13.56 -13.23
CA GLU A 249 6.09 -13.34 -14.61
C GLU A 249 4.80 -14.11 -14.89
N GLY A 250 4.60 -15.25 -14.20
CA GLY A 250 3.32 -15.91 -14.08
C GLY A 250 3.06 -17.07 -15.02
N VAL A 251 1.77 -17.37 -15.24
CA VAL A 251 1.35 -18.50 -16.10
C VAL A 251 1.71 -18.18 -17.54
N SER A 252 2.83 -18.70 -18.03
CA SER A 252 3.14 -18.73 -19.45
C SER A 252 2.23 -19.77 -20.12
N PRO A 253 1.38 -19.38 -21.10
CA PRO A 253 0.61 -20.33 -21.90
C PRO A 253 1.49 -21.43 -22.53
N GLU A 254 2.73 -21.08 -22.88
CA GLU A 254 3.74 -21.99 -23.40
C GLU A 254 4.16 -23.03 -22.34
N ALA A 255 4.42 -22.60 -21.10
CA ALA A 255 4.75 -23.52 -20.00
C ALA A 255 3.60 -24.50 -19.71
N VAL A 256 2.34 -24.05 -19.81
CA VAL A 256 1.15 -24.90 -19.65
C VAL A 256 1.11 -25.96 -20.73
N PHE A 257 1.30 -25.55 -21.99
CA PHE A 257 1.27 -26.44 -23.13
C PHE A 257 2.41 -27.47 -23.07
N LEU A 258 3.61 -27.03 -22.74
CA LEU A 258 4.78 -27.90 -22.56
C LEU A 258 4.56 -28.92 -21.44
N LEU A 259 4.04 -28.49 -20.29
CA LEU A 259 3.70 -29.41 -19.19
C LEU A 259 2.73 -30.52 -19.65
N GLY A 260 1.67 -30.16 -20.38
CA GLY A 260 0.71 -31.13 -20.92
C GLY A 260 1.35 -32.09 -21.92
N LYS A 261 2.17 -31.57 -22.85
CA LYS A 261 2.91 -32.37 -23.83
C LYS A 261 3.85 -33.36 -23.15
N ASP A 262 4.64 -32.88 -22.19
CA ASP A 262 5.65 -33.68 -21.50
C ASP A 262 5.03 -34.81 -20.70
N LEU A 263 3.92 -34.54 -20.03
CA LEU A 263 3.16 -35.58 -19.33
C LEU A 263 2.65 -36.64 -20.31
N ASN A 264 2.13 -36.25 -21.47
CA ASN A 264 1.65 -37.21 -22.47
C ASN A 264 2.79 -38.07 -23.03
N THR A 265 3.92 -37.46 -23.42
CA THR A 265 5.10 -38.18 -23.91
C THR A 265 5.69 -39.09 -22.83
N PHE A 266 5.72 -38.65 -21.57
CA PHE A 266 6.18 -39.47 -20.46
C PHE A 266 5.35 -40.75 -20.32
N ARG A 267 4.01 -40.64 -20.36
CA ARG A 267 3.10 -41.81 -20.29
C ARG A 267 3.37 -42.78 -21.44
N GLU A 268 3.42 -42.26 -22.66
CA GLU A 268 3.61 -43.07 -23.87
C GLU A 268 4.91 -43.88 -23.81
N ILE A 269 6.01 -43.25 -23.37
CA ILE A 269 7.30 -43.93 -23.22
C ILE A 269 7.27 -44.91 -22.06
N ALA A 270 6.72 -44.55 -20.90
CA ALA A 270 6.68 -45.41 -19.72
C ALA A 270 5.83 -46.68 -19.97
N ASP A 271 4.65 -46.53 -20.58
CA ASP A 271 3.81 -47.65 -20.99
C ASP A 271 4.48 -48.48 -22.09
N GLY A 272 5.12 -47.84 -23.07
CA GLY A 272 5.86 -48.52 -24.13
C GLY A 272 7.06 -49.33 -23.61
N LEU A 273 7.75 -48.84 -22.57
CA LEU A 273 8.80 -49.59 -21.88
C LEU A 273 8.22 -50.75 -21.07
N LEU A 274 7.06 -50.59 -20.44
CA LEU A 274 6.44 -51.63 -19.62
C LEU A 274 5.83 -52.76 -20.48
N GLN A 275 5.03 -52.39 -21.48
CA GLN A 275 4.15 -53.31 -22.23
C GLN A 275 4.67 -53.61 -23.65
N GLY A 276 5.53 -52.74 -24.19
CA GLY A 276 5.98 -52.76 -25.58
C GLY A 276 5.24 -51.73 -26.43
N ASN A 277 5.94 -51.17 -27.41
CA ASN A 277 5.40 -50.23 -28.39
C ASN A 277 6.18 -50.37 -29.70
N ALA A 278 5.51 -50.78 -30.77
CA ALA A 278 6.15 -51.04 -32.06
C ALA A 278 6.65 -49.74 -32.74
N ASP A 279 5.91 -48.65 -32.61
CA ASP A 279 6.25 -47.35 -33.21
C ASP A 279 7.51 -46.76 -32.56
N LEU A 280 7.63 -46.91 -31.23
CA LEU A 280 8.81 -46.52 -30.46
C LEU A 280 9.93 -47.57 -30.51
N ARG A 281 9.71 -48.72 -31.16
CA ARG A 281 10.64 -49.87 -31.22
C ARG A 281 11.04 -50.38 -29.84
N LEU A 282 10.08 -50.39 -28.92
CA LEU A 282 10.27 -50.87 -27.55
C LEU A 282 9.68 -52.30 -27.44
N PRO A 283 10.50 -53.31 -27.08
CA PRO A 283 10.03 -54.70 -27.00
C PRO A 283 9.18 -55.00 -25.76
N GLY A 284 9.09 -54.07 -24.81
CA GLY A 284 8.47 -54.28 -23.50
C GLY A 284 9.42 -54.93 -22.50
N THR A 285 9.19 -54.70 -21.21
CA THR A 285 10.05 -55.18 -20.13
C THR A 285 9.57 -56.51 -19.58
N LYS A 286 10.47 -57.50 -19.51
CA LYS A 286 10.17 -58.85 -19.02
C LYS A 286 10.78 -59.13 -17.65
N GLU A 287 11.86 -58.43 -17.31
CA GLU A 287 12.60 -58.60 -16.07
C GLU A 287 11.72 -58.14 -14.88
N PRO A 288 11.42 -59.02 -13.90
CA PRO A 288 10.46 -58.70 -12.83
C PRO A 288 10.81 -57.43 -12.03
N ALA A 289 12.09 -57.26 -11.67
CA ALA A 289 12.55 -56.11 -10.89
C ALA A 289 12.40 -54.78 -11.65
N THR A 290 12.74 -54.75 -12.95
CA THR A 290 12.58 -53.56 -13.79
C THR A 290 11.10 -53.26 -14.02
N ARG A 291 10.29 -54.30 -14.19
CA ARG A 291 8.85 -54.19 -14.38
C ARG A 291 8.16 -53.58 -13.16
N GLU A 292 8.50 -54.03 -11.96
CA GLU A 292 8.00 -53.48 -10.69
C GLU A 292 8.32 -51.98 -10.57
N ARG A 293 9.55 -51.57 -10.90
CA ARG A 293 9.94 -50.15 -10.89
C ARG A 293 9.23 -49.31 -11.94
N LEU A 294 8.97 -49.85 -13.13
CA LEU A 294 8.16 -49.18 -14.14
C LEU A 294 6.70 -49.03 -13.70
N GLU A 295 6.12 -50.04 -13.06
CA GLU A 295 4.78 -49.97 -12.49
C GLU A 295 4.69 -48.90 -11.39
N GLN A 296 5.69 -48.83 -10.50
CA GLN A 296 5.83 -47.76 -9.50
C GLN A 296 5.93 -46.38 -10.15
N LEU A 297 6.76 -46.24 -11.19
CA LEU A 297 6.95 -44.98 -11.93
C LEU A 297 5.63 -44.49 -12.55
N ILE A 298 4.86 -45.41 -13.16
CA ILE A 298 3.56 -45.11 -13.76
C ILE A 298 2.55 -44.69 -12.70
N GLN A 299 2.54 -45.33 -11.52
CA GLN A 299 1.66 -44.93 -10.43
C GLN A 299 1.97 -43.51 -9.92
N GLN A 300 3.24 -43.18 -9.69
CA GLN A 300 3.67 -41.82 -9.33
C GLN A 300 3.29 -40.80 -10.40
N TYR A 301 3.45 -41.19 -11.67
CA TYR A 301 3.09 -40.35 -12.81
C TYR A 301 1.59 -40.06 -12.85
N GLU A 302 0.73 -41.05 -12.63
CA GLU A 302 -0.73 -40.85 -12.65
C GLU A 302 -1.18 -39.85 -11.57
N GLN A 303 -0.52 -39.85 -10.40
CA GLN A 303 -0.76 -38.85 -9.37
C GLN A 303 -0.39 -37.44 -9.86
N THR A 304 0.77 -37.30 -10.52
CA THR A 304 1.25 -36.04 -11.11
C THR A 304 0.31 -35.56 -12.23
N ARG A 305 -0.12 -36.47 -13.11
CA ARG A 305 -1.04 -36.21 -14.21
C ARG A 305 -2.40 -35.74 -13.71
N SER A 306 -2.93 -36.33 -12.64
CA SER A 306 -4.19 -35.90 -12.03
C SER A 306 -4.11 -34.46 -11.52
N GLN A 307 -3.00 -34.06 -10.89
CA GLN A 307 -2.79 -32.68 -10.45
C GLN A 307 -2.72 -31.71 -11.63
N SER A 308 -1.95 -32.06 -12.67
CA SER A 308 -1.82 -31.24 -13.88
C SER A 308 -3.15 -31.09 -14.64
N SER A 309 -3.94 -32.16 -14.73
CA SER A 309 -5.26 -32.14 -15.40
C SER A 309 -6.21 -31.14 -14.75
N ALA A 310 -6.17 -31.01 -13.42
CA ALA A 310 -6.97 -30.02 -12.70
C ALA A 310 -6.54 -28.57 -13.03
N ILE A 311 -5.25 -28.33 -13.25
CA ILE A 311 -4.72 -27.03 -13.68
C ILE A 311 -5.21 -26.71 -15.10
N LEU A 312 -5.05 -27.66 -16.03
CA LEU A 312 -5.46 -27.51 -17.43
C LEU A 312 -6.97 -27.25 -17.57
N ALA A 313 -7.79 -27.93 -16.77
CA ALA A 313 -9.25 -27.75 -16.76
C ALA A 313 -9.69 -26.33 -16.37
N ASN A 314 -8.85 -25.60 -15.62
CA ASN A 314 -9.14 -24.25 -15.15
C ASN A 314 -8.35 -23.16 -15.89
N LEU A 315 -7.69 -23.51 -17.00
CA LEU A 315 -6.75 -22.63 -17.69
C LEU A 315 -7.35 -21.27 -18.08
N GLN A 316 -8.59 -21.25 -18.57
CA GLN A 316 -9.25 -20.00 -18.95
C GLN A 316 -9.37 -19.01 -17.79
N GLY A 317 -9.74 -19.50 -16.59
CA GLY A 317 -9.80 -18.67 -15.39
C GLY A 317 -8.43 -18.17 -14.94
N LEU A 318 -7.39 -18.99 -15.09
CA LEU A 318 -6.01 -18.62 -14.78
C LEU A 318 -5.48 -17.54 -15.72
N VAL A 319 -5.77 -17.65 -17.02
CA VAL A 319 -5.40 -16.63 -18.02
C VAL A 319 -6.11 -15.31 -17.74
N ALA A 320 -7.42 -15.34 -17.45
CA ALA A 320 -8.17 -14.13 -17.10
C ALA A 320 -7.62 -13.45 -15.83
N ALA A 321 -7.29 -14.22 -14.80
CA ALA A 321 -6.69 -13.70 -13.58
C ALA A 321 -5.28 -13.11 -13.84
N ARG A 322 -4.51 -13.70 -14.76
CA ARG A 322 -3.19 -13.17 -15.16
C ARG A 322 -3.30 -11.87 -15.94
N GLU A 323 -4.22 -11.78 -16.90
CA GLU A 323 -4.45 -10.55 -17.63
C GLU A 323 -4.87 -9.41 -16.68
N ALA A 324 -5.79 -9.71 -15.76
CA ALA A 324 -6.19 -8.78 -14.71
C ALA A 324 -5.00 -8.34 -13.82
N GLN A 325 -4.14 -9.29 -13.42
CA GLN A 325 -2.93 -8.99 -12.66
C GLN A 325 -1.95 -8.11 -13.43
N ALA A 326 -1.68 -8.42 -14.69
CA ALA A 326 -0.77 -7.66 -15.53
C ALA A 326 -1.23 -6.20 -15.69
N GLN A 327 -2.54 -5.99 -15.87
CA GLN A 327 -3.13 -4.65 -15.92
C GLN A 327 -3.02 -3.91 -14.58
N ILE A 328 -3.30 -4.56 -13.44
CA ILE A 328 -3.14 -3.94 -12.11
C ILE A 328 -1.70 -3.50 -11.86
N VAL A 329 -0.73 -4.37 -12.13
CA VAL A 329 0.68 -4.08 -11.95
C VAL A 329 1.12 -2.96 -12.92
N GLY A 330 0.70 -3.02 -14.18
CA GLY A 330 1.00 -1.99 -15.18
C GLY A 330 0.42 -0.61 -14.83
N ASP A 331 -0.79 -0.58 -14.26
CA ASP A 331 -1.47 0.67 -13.88
C ASP A 331 -1.01 1.23 -12.52
N SER A 332 -0.31 0.42 -11.70
CA SER A 332 0.12 0.81 -10.35
C SER A 332 1.07 2.01 -10.32
N GLU A 333 2.02 2.09 -11.25
CA GLU A 333 3.00 3.17 -11.34
C GLU A 333 2.38 4.46 -11.91
N PRO A 334 1.57 4.43 -12.99
CA PRO A 334 0.75 5.56 -13.40
C PRO A 334 -0.17 6.08 -12.29
N LEU A 335 -0.82 5.19 -11.52
CA LEU A 335 -1.63 5.56 -10.37
C LEU A 335 -0.80 6.27 -9.29
N ARG A 336 0.36 5.71 -8.92
CA ARG A 336 1.27 6.31 -7.93
C ARG A 336 1.65 7.73 -8.34
N LYS A 337 2.16 7.91 -9.55
CA LYS A 337 2.56 9.23 -10.08
C LYS A 337 1.40 10.22 -10.13
N GLY A 338 0.22 9.76 -10.55
CA GLY A 338 -0.96 10.62 -10.59
C GLY A 338 -1.40 11.07 -9.20
N LEU A 339 -1.39 10.17 -8.21
CA LEU A 339 -1.71 10.47 -6.81
C LEU A 339 -0.67 11.40 -6.18
N GLU A 340 0.62 11.26 -6.51
CA GLU A 340 1.65 12.22 -6.12
C GLU A 340 1.38 13.62 -6.71
N GLY A 341 0.93 13.67 -7.97
CA GLY A 341 0.49 14.91 -8.60
C GLY A 341 -0.70 15.55 -7.87
N VAL A 342 -1.69 14.75 -7.46
CA VAL A 342 -2.84 15.22 -6.66
C VAL A 342 -2.35 15.78 -5.33
N GLN A 343 -1.48 15.05 -4.62
CA GLN A 343 -0.92 15.49 -3.33
C GLN A 343 -0.14 16.80 -3.46
N SER A 344 0.68 16.93 -4.51
CA SER A 344 1.45 18.15 -4.79
C SER A 344 0.56 19.35 -5.10
N ARG A 345 -0.54 19.17 -5.84
CA ARG A 345 -1.49 20.27 -6.09
C ARG A 345 -2.30 20.62 -4.84
N LEU A 346 -2.70 19.64 -4.04
CA LEU A 346 -3.41 19.88 -2.78
C LEU A 346 -2.55 20.69 -1.80
N SER A 347 -1.25 20.40 -1.69
CA SER A 347 -0.35 21.17 -0.83
C SER A 347 -0.18 22.61 -1.32
N GLN A 348 -0.07 22.83 -2.64
CA GLN A 348 0.00 24.19 -3.21
C GLN A 348 -1.26 25.01 -2.92
N VAL A 349 -2.44 24.43 -3.13
CA VAL A 349 -3.72 25.11 -2.85
C VAL A 349 -3.89 25.39 -1.36
N GLY A 350 -3.50 24.44 -0.49
CA GLY A 350 -3.54 24.63 0.97
C GLY A 350 -2.64 25.76 1.45
N THR A 351 -1.47 25.98 0.83
CA THR A 351 -0.57 27.09 1.20
C THR A 351 -1.07 28.47 0.78
N LEU A 352 -1.84 28.57 -0.31
CA LEU A 352 -2.37 29.84 -0.82
C LEU A 352 -3.63 30.31 -0.09
N GLY A 353 -4.38 29.38 0.54
CA GLY A 353 -5.57 29.70 1.34
C GLY A 353 -5.28 30.12 2.78
N ALA A 354 -4.03 29.99 3.24
CA ALA A 354 -3.59 30.35 4.59
C ALA A 354 -2.82 31.69 4.66
N GLY A 355 -2.67 32.37 3.51
CA GLY A 355 -1.93 33.63 3.36
C GLY A 355 -2.79 34.88 3.35
#